data_AF-A0A2V6T8M1-F1
#
_entry.id   AF-A0A2V6T8M1-F1
#
_cell.length_a   1.000
_cell.length_b   1.000
_cell.length_c   1.000
_cell.angle_alpha   90.00
_cell.angle_beta   90.00
_cell.angle_gamma   90.00
#
_symmetry.space_group_name_H-M   'P 1'
#
loop_
_entity.id
_entity.type
_entity.pdbx_description
1 polymer ?
#
loop_
_entity_poly.entity_id
_entity_poly.type
_entity_poly.pdbx_seq_one_letter_code
_entity_poly.pdbx_strand_id
1 'polypeptide(L)'
;MKAIAQRREAATVEGLVDKVLCHDVRDGAGKIAVEKGARLTPASAKVLLETPWEEIHLLVVEPSDLHEEEAGKRLAAVVVG
;
A
#
# COMPACT_ATOMS: atom_id res chain seq x y z
N MET A 1 -5.76 -2.28 -11.46
CA MET A 1 -4.48 -2.19 -10.69
C MET A 1 -3.26 -2.03 -11.59
N LYS A 2 -2.34 -1.11 -11.25
CA LYS A 2 -1.07 -0.86 -11.98
C LYS A 2 0.12 -0.84 -11.02
N ALA A 3 1.20 -1.55 -11.36
CA ALA A 3 2.47 -1.47 -10.62
C ALA A 3 3.31 -0.26 -11.08
N ILE A 4 3.88 0.46 -10.11
CA ILE A 4 4.80 1.57 -10.35
C ILE A 4 6.07 1.43 -9.49
N ALA A 5 7.20 1.86 -10.02
CA ALA A 5 8.41 2.10 -9.24
C ALA A 5 8.39 3.54 -8.73
N GLN A 6 8.56 3.72 -7.42
CA GLN A 6 8.64 5.01 -6.76
C GLN A 6 10.05 5.22 -6.24
N ARG A 7 10.70 6.28 -6.73
CA ARG A 7 12.00 6.74 -6.24
C ARG A 7 11.85 7.57 -4.96
N ARG A 8 12.80 7.45 -4.05
CA ARG A 8 12.78 8.15 -2.75
C ARG A 8 12.78 9.66 -2.89
N GLU A 9 13.55 10.18 -3.85
CA GLU A 9 13.69 11.61 -4.14
C GLU A 9 12.38 12.28 -4.59
N ALA A 10 11.51 11.53 -5.27
CA ALA A 10 10.25 12.03 -5.80
C ALA A 10 9.03 11.66 -4.92
N ALA A 11 9.26 11.03 -3.77
CA ALA A 11 8.20 10.54 -2.91
C ALA A 11 7.71 11.61 -1.94
N THR A 12 6.39 11.84 -1.91
CA THR A 12 5.70 12.65 -0.90
C THR A 12 4.67 11.79 -0.17
N VAL A 13 4.22 12.24 1.01
CA VAL A 13 3.18 11.53 1.77
C VAL A 13 1.91 11.37 0.92
N GLU A 14 1.48 12.46 0.28
CA GLU A 14 0.28 12.50 -0.57
C GLU A 14 0.41 11.58 -1.77
N GLY A 15 1.61 11.51 -2.36
CA GLY A 15 1.91 10.62 -3.48
C GLY A 15 1.95 9.15 -3.08
N LEU A 16 2.13 8.80 -1.82
CA LEU A 16 2.23 7.41 -1.35
C LEU A 16 0.90 6.86 -0.84
N VAL A 17 0.06 7.69 -0.26
CA VAL A 17 -1.22 7.28 0.34
C VAL A 17 -2.10 6.50 -0.65
N ASP A 18 -2.85 5.53 -0.12
CA ASP A 18 -3.76 4.62 -0.83
C ASP A 18 -3.13 3.62 -1.80
N LYS A 19 -1.81 3.66 -2.00
CA LYS A 19 -1.07 2.63 -2.75
C LYS A 19 -0.74 1.44 -1.85
N VAL A 20 -0.50 0.29 -2.47
CA VAL A 20 -0.14 -0.96 -1.76
C VAL A 20 1.33 -1.29 -1.98
N LEU A 21 2.04 -1.62 -0.90
CA LEU A 21 3.46 -1.96 -0.93
C LEU A 21 3.69 -3.37 -1.51
N CYS A 22 4.61 -3.53 -2.46
CA CYS A 22 4.89 -4.84 -3.08
C CYS A 22 5.90 -5.71 -2.29
N HIS A 23 6.71 -5.10 -1.42
CA HIS A 23 7.81 -5.75 -0.68
C HIS A 23 7.95 -5.12 0.70
N ASP A 24 8.46 -5.87 1.68
CA ASP A 24 8.77 -5.31 3.00
C ASP A 24 9.84 -4.21 2.87
N VAL A 25 9.60 -3.07 3.51
CA VAL A 25 10.61 -2.02 3.66
C VAL A 25 11.18 -2.12 5.07
N ARG A 26 12.52 -2.09 5.14
CA ARG A 26 13.25 -2.22 6.40
C ARG A 26 13.82 -0.88 6.85
N ASP A 27 13.92 -0.70 8.16
CA ASP A 27 14.60 0.43 8.78
C ASP A 27 16.14 0.30 8.70
N GLY A 28 16.85 1.31 9.19
CA GLY A 28 18.31 1.30 9.24
C GLY A 28 18.92 0.22 10.16
N ALA A 29 18.11 -0.41 11.02
CA ALA A 29 18.51 -1.53 11.86
C ALA A 29 18.18 -2.90 11.21
N GLY A 30 17.62 -2.90 10.00
CA GLY A 30 17.23 -4.10 9.26
C GLY A 30 15.90 -4.72 9.72
N LYS A 31 15.14 -4.08 10.62
CA LYS A 31 13.80 -4.52 11.03
C LYS A 31 12.78 -4.07 9.99
N ILE A 32 11.67 -4.81 9.86
CA ILE A 32 10.58 -4.40 8.96
C ILE A 32 9.91 -3.16 9.56
N ALA A 33 9.92 -2.07 8.81
CA ALA A 33 9.27 -0.81 9.16
C ALA A 33 7.85 -0.75 8.62
N VAL A 34 7.65 -1.26 7.39
CA VAL A 34 6.33 -1.42 6.75
C VAL A 34 6.32 -2.74 5.97
N GLU A 35 5.29 -3.54 6.19
CA GLU A 35 5.13 -4.85 5.60
C GLU A 35 4.60 -4.79 4.15
N LYS A 36 4.99 -5.78 3.35
CA LYS A 36 4.38 -6.06 2.04
C LYS A 36 2.87 -6.21 2.17
N GLY A 37 2.14 -5.70 1.19
CA GLY A 37 0.68 -5.76 1.14
C GLY A 37 -0.01 -4.67 1.96
N ALA A 38 0.75 -3.89 2.75
CA ALA A 38 0.19 -2.76 3.47
C ALA A 38 -0.33 -1.69 2.49
N ARG A 39 -1.58 -1.27 2.68
CA ARG A 39 -2.12 -0.05 2.07
C ARG A 39 -1.58 1.15 2.85
N LEU A 40 -0.95 2.08 2.13
CA LEU A 40 -0.25 3.18 2.75
C LEU A 40 -1.22 4.23 3.29
N THR A 41 -1.11 4.48 4.59
CA THR A 41 -1.77 5.56 5.30
C THR A 41 -0.82 6.76 5.43
N PRO A 42 -1.31 7.95 5.82
CA PRO A 42 -0.42 9.08 6.09
C PRO A 42 0.64 8.77 7.16
N ALA A 43 0.33 7.91 8.13
CA ALA A 43 1.28 7.51 9.17
C ALA A 43 2.36 6.58 8.61
N SER A 44 1.99 5.52 7.90
CA SER A 44 2.96 4.58 7.32
C SER A 44 3.78 5.21 6.19
N ALA A 45 3.21 6.17 5.44
CA ALA A 45 3.94 6.95 4.44
C ALA A 45 5.04 7.81 5.07
N LYS A 46 4.79 8.44 6.23
CA LYS A 46 5.82 9.17 6.98
C LYS A 46 6.94 8.23 7.44
N VAL A 47 6.58 7.06 8.00
CA VAL A 47 7.55 6.02 8.38
C VAL A 47 8.41 5.61 7.18
N LEU A 48 7.80 5.35 6.02
CA LEU A 48 8.56 5.05 4.80
C LEU A 48 9.56 6.16 4.47
N LEU A 49 9.16 7.44 4.50
CA LEU A 49 10.07 8.53 4.18
C LEU A 49 11.27 8.63 5.15
N GLU A 50 11.15 8.12 6.38
CA GLU A 50 12.25 8.08 7.35
C GLU A 50 13.18 6.86 7.19
N THR A 51 12.79 5.87 6.39
CA THR A 51 13.58 4.64 6.15
C THR A 51 14.54 4.78 4.95
N PRO A 52 15.70 4.07 4.98
CA PRO A 52 16.77 4.26 3.99
C PRO A 52 16.59 3.39 2.73
N TRP A 53 15.49 3.60 1.98
CA TRP A 53 15.30 2.98 0.67
C TRP A 53 15.51 3.99 -0.45
N GLU A 54 15.94 3.50 -1.62
CA GLU A 54 16.14 4.30 -2.85
C GLU A 54 14.97 4.17 -3.82
N GLU A 55 14.42 2.96 -3.94
CA GLU A 55 13.28 2.65 -4.79
C GLU A 55 12.37 1.63 -4.10
N ILE A 56 11.06 1.85 -4.20
CA ILE A 56 10.03 0.90 -3.75
C ILE A 56 9.02 0.66 -4.88
N HIS A 57 8.43 -0.54 -4.87
CA HIS A 57 7.36 -0.89 -5.81
C HIS A 57 6.01 -0.79 -5.13
N LEU A 58 5.08 -0.13 -5.82
CA LEU A 58 3.74 0.16 -5.33
C LEU A 58 2.70 -0.31 -6.35
N LEU A 59 1.57 -0.82 -5.87
CA LEU A 59 0.37 -0.99 -6.67
C LEU A 59 -0.53 0.22 -6.48
N VAL A 60 -0.91 0.85 -7.58
CA VAL A 60 -2.00 1.81 -7.61
C VAL A 60 -3.30 1.03 -7.69
N VAL A 61 -4.12 1.19 -6.66
CA VAL A 61 -5.51 0.72 -6.60
C VAL A 61 -6.33 1.76 -7.35
N GLU A 62 -6.91 1.39 -8.49
CA GLU A 62 -7.79 2.29 -9.21
C GLU A 62 -9.10 2.46 -8.42
N PRO A 63 -9.79 3.61 -8.51
CA PRO A 63 -11.08 3.80 -7.82
C PRO A 63 -12.13 2.75 -8.18
N SER A 64 -11.98 2.09 -9.33
CA SER A 64 -12.79 0.97 -9.80
C SER A 64 -12.31 -0.41 -9.34
N ASP A 65 -11.13 -0.52 -8.73
CA ASP A 65 -10.63 -1.75 -8.10
C ASP A 65 -11.36 -1.93 -6.75
N LEU A 66 -12.52 -2.56 -6.81
CA LEU A 66 -13.27 -3.02 -5.64
C LEU A 66 -12.38 -3.99 -4.84
N HIS A 67 -12.04 -3.66 -3.59
CA HIS A 67 -11.47 -4.64 -2.66
C HIS A 67 -12.50 -5.78 -2.45
N GLU A 68 -12.05 -7.03 -2.56
CA GLU A 68 -12.90 -8.24 -2.46
C GLU A 68 -13.62 -8.40 -1.11
N GLU A 69 -13.24 -7.64 -0.08
CA GLU A 69 -13.85 -7.75 1.26
C GLU A 69 -15.28 -7.19 1.34
N GLU A 70 -15.69 -6.31 0.41
CA GLU A 70 -17.08 -5.84 0.29
C GLU A 70 -17.94 -6.68 -0.67
N ALA A 71 -17.32 -7.52 -1.52
CA ALA A 71 -18.04 -8.49 -2.35
C ALA A 71 -18.57 -9.66 -1.51
N GLY A 72 -17.81 -10.09 -0.50
CA GLY A 72 -18.21 -11.18 0.41
C GLY A 72 -19.48 -10.86 1.22
N LYS A 73 -19.64 -9.63 1.72
CA LYS A 73 -20.84 -9.23 2.48
C LYS A 73 -22.10 -9.13 1.61
N ARG A 74 -21.96 -8.74 0.35
CA ARG A 74 -23.10 -8.63 -0.58
C ARG A 74 -23.62 -10.00 -1.05
N LEU A 75 -22.74 -10.98 -1.20
CA LEU A 75 -23.13 -12.37 -1.52
C LEU A 75 -23.87 -13.05 -0.35
N ALA A 76 -23.48 -12.77 0.90
CA ALA A 76 -24.16 -13.34 2.08
C ALA A 76 -25.59 -12.80 2.28
N ALA A 77 -25.90 -11.59 1.82
CA ALA A 77 -27.24 -11.01 1.93
C ALA A 77 -28.23 -11.47 0.85
N VAL A 78 -27.77 -12.07 -0.24
CA VAL A 78 -28.61 -12.50 -1.38
C VAL A 78 -28.94 -14.00 -1.34
N VAL A 79 -28.20 -14.81 -0.58
CA VAL A 79 -28.36 -16.28 -0.55
C VAL A 79 -29.31 -16.78 0.56
N VAL A 80 -29.88 -15.89 1.39
CA VAL A 80 -30.91 -16.26 2.40
C VAL A 80 -32.28 -15.67 2.03
N GLY A 81 -32.69 -15.88 0.78
CA GLY A 81 -34.05 -15.68 0.29
C GLY A 81 -34.57 -16.98 -0.32
#